data_AF-A0A944ZL62-F1
#
_entry.id   AF-A0A944ZL62-F1
#
_cell.length_a   1.000
_cell.length_b   1.000
_cell.length_c   1.000
_cell.angle_alpha   90.00
_cell.angle_beta   90.00
_cell.angle_gamma   90.00
#
_symmetry.space_group_name_H-M   'P 1'
#
loop_
_entity.id
_entity.type
_entity.pdbx_description
1 polymer ?
#
loop_
_entity_poly.entity_id
_entity_poly.type
_entity_poly.pdbx_seq_one_letter_code
_entity_poly.pdbx_strand_id
1 'polypeptide(L)'
;MSRKVLQDMITDDPEVPGISQADFDKTWENYLTPVDLKRIDIGGGLIHGMAEDFSDDTSSKIILSHTALKLTDAQKEIGSGAAFGTVETLIPNYQNYSRRDAFNYLKAYFPTVASDQLRILLNSPVQRFNPETIIIREGEESEYVNVILTGNVEMIQSDEEIHSSLSSGALLGEDTALHGLPSMQTYRASNFVWCLRIPRTLYLAFVTNNNLFADISHLQERREFLQRISLFEEAISYGVLNRIAAASKISFHEAGTQLNGLPESALMIVENGQALLGDGSGVKAPFEIGAFFGEEILFGKEFDYSLDFEQPTHLLGIPFDVVDQIPIVRWKLFEHLTGRAT
;
A
#
# COMPACT_ATOMS: atom_id res chain seq x y z
N MET A 1 -2.42 30.69 -0.16
CA MET A 1 -2.17 32.02 -0.78
C MET A 1 -1.41 32.91 0.19
N SER A 2 -0.50 33.73 -0.30
CA SER A 2 0.26 34.69 0.51
C SER A 2 -0.58 35.89 0.90
N ARG A 3 -0.13 36.64 1.92
CA ARG A 3 -0.81 37.85 2.38
C ARG A 3 -1.02 38.83 1.24
N LYS A 4 0.04 39.08 0.47
CA LYS A 4 0.03 40.01 -0.66
C LYS A 4 -1.00 39.62 -1.70
N VAL A 5 -1.03 38.35 -2.11
CA VAL A 5 -1.99 37.86 -3.11
C VAL A 5 -3.42 37.99 -2.61
N LEU A 6 -3.68 37.66 -1.34
CA LEU A 6 -5.01 37.80 -0.76
C LEU A 6 -5.43 39.27 -0.65
N GLN A 7 -4.48 40.17 -0.38
CA GLN A 7 -4.72 41.62 -0.32
C GLN A 7 -5.05 42.21 -1.70
N ASP A 8 -4.40 41.70 -2.76
CA ASP A 8 -4.67 42.12 -4.14
C ASP A 8 -6.07 41.66 -4.64
N MET A 9 -6.76 40.79 -3.89
CA MET A 9 -8.14 40.34 -4.18
C MET A 9 -9.21 41.24 -3.55
N ILE A 10 -8.84 42.26 -2.79
CA ILE A 10 -9.79 43.15 -2.13
C ILE A 10 -10.44 44.08 -3.15
N THR A 11 -11.77 44.11 -3.17
CA THR A 11 -12.55 45.01 -4.02
C THR A 11 -13.81 45.49 -3.30
N ASP A 12 -14.14 46.77 -3.50
CA ASP A 12 -15.41 47.36 -3.05
C ASP A 12 -16.50 47.30 -4.16
N ASP A 13 -16.14 46.86 -5.37
CA ASP A 13 -17.06 46.71 -6.50
C ASP A 13 -17.78 45.35 -6.46
N PRO A 14 -19.11 45.31 -6.26
CA PRO A 14 -19.86 44.06 -6.20
C PRO A 14 -19.96 43.32 -7.53
N GLU A 15 -19.62 43.96 -8.65
CA GLU A 15 -19.65 43.36 -10.00
C GLU A 15 -18.31 42.71 -10.40
N VAL A 16 -17.26 42.90 -9.59
CA VAL A 16 -15.93 42.29 -9.81
C VAL A 16 -15.71 41.16 -8.81
N PRO A 17 -15.25 39.96 -9.25
CA PRO A 17 -14.89 38.89 -8.32
C PRO A 17 -13.78 39.32 -7.35
N GLY A 18 -14.03 39.24 -6.05
CA GLY A 18 -13.04 39.54 -5.02
C GLY A 18 -13.60 39.36 -3.60
N ILE A 19 -12.87 39.84 -2.60
CA ILE A 19 -13.25 39.77 -1.18
C ILE A 19 -13.36 41.17 -0.57
N SER A 20 -14.15 41.31 0.49
CA SER A 20 -14.20 42.55 1.25
C SER A 20 -12.96 42.71 2.14
N GLN A 21 -12.64 43.94 2.54
CA GLN A 21 -11.60 44.20 3.55
C GLN A 21 -11.87 43.43 4.85
N ALA A 22 -13.13 43.33 5.27
CA ALA A 22 -13.51 42.61 6.48
C ALA A 22 -13.25 41.10 6.37
N ASP A 23 -13.50 40.49 5.20
CA ASP A 23 -13.22 39.07 4.97
C ASP A 23 -11.71 38.81 4.90
N PHE A 24 -10.95 39.73 4.30
CA PHE A 24 -9.49 39.69 4.31
C PHE A 24 -8.96 39.69 5.75
N ASP A 25 -9.36 40.69 6.56
CA ASP A 25 -8.85 40.87 7.93
C ASP A 25 -9.16 39.63 8.78
N LYS A 26 -10.40 39.15 8.73
CA LYS A 26 -10.83 37.95 9.45
C LYS A 26 -10.07 36.70 8.99
N THR A 27 -9.85 36.53 7.69
CA THR A 27 -9.11 35.38 7.15
C THR A 27 -7.66 35.43 7.61
N TRP A 28 -7.04 36.61 7.58
CA TRP A 28 -5.65 36.79 7.99
C TRP A 28 -5.45 36.57 9.49
N GLU A 29 -6.37 37.06 10.33
CA GLU A 29 -6.38 36.78 11.76
C GLU A 29 -6.45 35.27 12.06
N ASN A 30 -7.30 34.54 11.34
CA ASN A 30 -7.39 33.08 11.45
C ASN A 30 -6.07 32.40 11.04
N TYR A 31 -5.42 32.88 9.98
CA TYR A 31 -4.13 32.33 9.53
C TYR A 31 -3.04 32.53 10.58
N LEU A 32 -3.03 33.67 11.27
CA LEU A 32 -2.04 33.98 12.30
C LEU A 32 -2.37 33.42 13.69
N THR A 33 -3.49 32.71 13.84
CA THR A 33 -3.86 32.11 15.13
C THR A 33 -2.78 31.10 15.56
N PRO A 34 -2.15 31.26 16.74
CA PRO A 34 -1.13 30.31 17.21
C PRO A 34 -1.75 28.94 17.49
N VAL A 35 -1.05 27.88 17.07
CA VAL A 35 -1.49 26.47 17.23
C VAL A 35 -0.32 25.56 17.58
N ASP A 36 -0.59 24.33 18.03
CA ASP A 36 0.47 23.35 18.32
C ASP A 36 1.22 22.90 17.05
N LEU A 37 0.51 22.80 15.92
CA LEU A 37 1.09 22.45 14.63
C LEU A 37 0.44 23.28 13.51
N LYS A 38 1.26 24.09 12.84
CA LYS A 38 0.87 24.86 11.66
C LYS A 38 1.57 24.31 10.41
N ARG A 39 0.79 23.91 9.41
CA ARG A 39 1.34 23.51 8.10
C ARG A 39 1.11 24.63 7.09
N ILE A 40 2.20 25.17 6.54
CA ILE A 40 2.18 26.28 5.60
C ILE A 40 2.54 25.73 4.22
N ASP A 41 1.74 26.07 3.22
CA ASP A 41 2.05 25.82 1.82
C ASP A 41 2.93 26.97 1.30
N ILE A 42 4.14 26.67 0.82
CA ILE A 42 5.13 27.66 0.36
C ILE A 42 5.57 27.44 -1.10
N GLY A 43 4.72 26.81 -1.92
CA GLY A 43 5.01 26.51 -3.33
C GLY A 43 5.19 27.74 -4.24
N GLY A 44 4.96 28.96 -3.74
CA GLY A 44 5.05 30.22 -4.50
C GLY A 44 3.89 30.49 -5.47
N GLY A 45 4.04 31.49 -6.35
CA GLY A 45 3.02 31.82 -7.35
C GLY A 45 1.71 32.37 -6.77
N LEU A 46 0.61 32.25 -7.54
CA LEU A 46 -0.68 32.88 -7.23
C LEU A 46 -1.56 32.10 -6.25
N ILE A 47 -1.26 30.83 -5.99
CA ILE A 47 -2.13 29.95 -5.20
C ILE A 47 -1.51 29.52 -3.86
N HIS A 48 -0.17 29.48 -3.77
CA HIS A 48 0.53 29.07 -2.57
C HIS A 48 0.82 30.25 -1.63
N GLY A 49 1.20 29.96 -0.39
CA GLY A 49 1.61 30.95 0.61
C GLY A 49 3.09 31.34 0.49
N MET A 50 3.52 32.20 1.41
CA MET A 50 4.93 32.54 1.64
C MET A 50 5.25 32.29 3.11
N ALA A 51 6.45 31.76 3.39
CA ALA A 51 6.85 31.46 4.77
C ALA A 51 6.98 32.75 5.58
N GLU A 52 7.51 33.79 4.95
CA GLU A 52 7.88 35.08 5.52
C GLU A 52 6.68 35.83 6.11
N ASP A 53 5.47 35.56 5.60
CA ASP A 53 4.21 36.08 6.16
C ASP A 53 3.96 35.60 7.61
N PHE A 54 4.65 34.55 8.05
CA PHE A 54 4.53 33.91 9.35
C PHE A 54 5.81 34.04 10.20
N SER A 55 6.68 35.00 9.88
CA SER A 55 7.95 35.21 10.60
C SER A 55 7.77 35.54 12.09
N ASP A 56 6.67 36.19 12.46
CA ASP A 56 6.32 36.51 13.85
C ASP A 56 5.34 35.49 14.48
N ASP A 57 5.10 34.36 13.81
CA ASP A 57 4.15 33.34 14.27
C ASP A 57 4.67 32.61 15.52
N THR A 58 3.79 32.42 16.51
CA THR A 58 4.14 31.83 17.82
C THR A 58 3.65 30.40 17.99
N SER A 59 3.24 29.74 16.90
CA SER A 59 2.86 28.32 16.90
C SER A 59 4.02 27.44 17.36
N SER A 60 3.72 26.40 18.13
CA SER A 60 4.74 25.51 18.72
C SER A 60 5.61 24.82 17.66
N LYS A 61 5.01 24.47 16.52
CA LYS A 61 5.71 23.86 15.38
C LYS A 61 5.14 24.33 14.05
N ILE A 62 6.03 24.74 13.15
CA ILE A 62 5.69 25.16 11.78
C ILE A 62 6.33 24.19 10.78
N ILE A 63 5.51 23.61 9.91
CA ILE A 63 5.94 22.75 8.80
C ILE A 63 5.72 23.47 7.48
N LEU A 64 6.80 23.65 6.73
CA LEU A 64 6.78 24.22 5.39
C LEU A 64 6.61 23.10 4.36
N SER A 65 5.60 23.23 3.50
CA SER A 65 5.11 22.17 2.62
C SER A 65 4.90 22.66 1.18
N HIS A 66 4.68 21.70 0.27
CA HIS A 66 4.35 21.96 -1.13
C HIS A 66 5.44 22.69 -1.93
N THR A 67 6.71 22.41 -1.62
CA THR A 67 7.84 22.87 -2.43
C THR A 67 8.74 21.70 -2.78
N ALA A 68 9.19 21.65 -4.04
CA ALA A 68 10.23 20.74 -4.49
C ALA A 68 11.63 21.33 -4.31
N LEU A 69 11.73 22.63 -3.99
CA LEU A 69 12.98 23.34 -3.82
C LEU A 69 13.50 23.18 -2.39
N LYS A 70 14.82 23.26 -2.24
CA LYS A 70 15.44 23.37 -0.91
C LYS A 70 15.01 24.68 -0.27
N LEU A 71 14.66 24.60 1.02
CA LEU A 71 14.32 25.78 1.82
C LEU A 71 15.51 26.75 1.86
N THR A 72 15.22 28.04 1.73
CA THR A 72 16.20 29.11 1.98
C THR A 72 16.49 29.21 3.47
N ASP A 73 17.58 29.89 3.85
CA ASP A 73 17.90 30.03 5.27
C ASP A 73 16.85 30.85 6.02
N ALA A 74 16.31 31.92 5.41
CA ALA A 74 15.19 32.68 5.98
C ALA A 74 13.94 31.81 6.21
N GLN A 75 13.63 30.89 5.29
CA GLN A 75 12.50 29.97 5.45
C GLN A 75 12.75 28.98 6.60
N LYS A 76 13.99 28.47 6.74
CA LYS A 76 14.35 27.55 7.82
C LYS A 76 14.27 28.19 9.21
N GLU A 77 14.47 29.50 9.32
CA GLU A 77 14.29 30.24 10.58
C GLU A 77 12.84 30.25 11.04
N ILE A 78 11.90 30.17 10.10
CA ILE A 78 10.44 30.24 10.36
C ILE A 78 9.87 28.85 10.63
N GLY A 79 10.30 27.85 9.87
CA GLY A 79 9.75 26.50 9.98
C GLY A 79 10.64 25.43 9.40
N SER A 80 10.28 24.19 9.69
CA SER A 80 10.99 23.02 9.22
C SER A 80 10.34 22.41 7.99
N GLY A 81 11.13 21.84 7.09
CA GLY A 81 10.62 20.85 6.15
C GLY A 81 10.28 19.55 6.90
N ALA A 82 9.38 18.75 6.34
CA ALA A 82 9.12 17.40 6.85
C ALA A 82 9.54 16.37 5.80
N ALA A 83 10.37 15.41 6.18
CA ALA A 83 10.64 14.25 5.35
C ALA A 83 9.35 13.42 5.20
N PHE A 84 9.21 12.71 4.08
CA PHE A 84 8.10 11.78 3.90
C PHE A 84 8.05 10.79 5.07
N GLY A 85 6.85 10.49 5.58
CA GLY A 85 6.66 9.61 6.74
C GLY A 85 6.99 10.25 8.11
N THR A 86 7.23 11.56 8.19
CA THR A 86 7.32 12.24 9.50
C THR A 86 5.99 12.15 10.24
N VAL A 87 6.03 11.64 11.48
CA VAL A 87 4.87 11.53 12.36
C VAL A 87 5.01 12.50 13.53
N GLU A 88 3.96 13.27 13.79
CA GLU A 88 3.87 14.18 14.94
C GLU A 88 2.81 13.70 15.92
N THR A 89 3.12 13.75 17.22
CA THR A 89 2.13 13.44 18.27
C THR A 89 1.47 14.73 18.73
N LEU A 90 0.26 15.00 18.22
CA LEU A 90 -0.52 16.18 18.66
C LEU A 90 -1.11 15.98 20.06
N ILE A 91 -1.62 14.79 20.33
CA ILE A 91 -2.18 14.42 21.63
C ILE A 91 -1.52 13.10 22.04
N PRO A 92 -0.74 13.08 23.13
CA PRO A 92 -0.10 11.85 23.59
C PRO A 92 -1.19 10.85 24.01
N ASN A 93 -1.06 9.62 23.55
CA ASN A 93 -2.00 8.57 23.88
C ASN A 93 -1.38 7.52 24.78
N TYR A 94 -2.16 7.06 25.76
CA TYR A 94 -1.82 5.92 26.62
C TYR A 94 -2.21 4.58 25.98
N GLN A 95 -3.07 4.57 24.95
CA GLN A 95 -3.43 3.37 24.19
C GLN A 95 -2.48 3.16 23.01
N ASN A 96 -1.99 1.93 22.87
CA ASN A 96 -0.97 1.58 21.89
C ASN A 96 -1.62 1.15 20.56
N TYR A 97 -2.09 2.12 19.76
CA TYR A 97 -2.76 1.84 18.46
C TYR A 97 -1.90 1.00 17.51
N SER A 98 -0.58 1.15 17.58
CA SER A 98 0.38 0.33 16.84
C SER A 98 0.18 -1.18 17.06
N ARG A 99 -0.25 -1.60 18.26
CA ARG A 99 -0.56 -3.00 18.57
C ARG A 99 -1.89 -3.46 17.98
N ARG A 100 -2.86 -2.57 17.82
CA ARG A 100 -4.11 -2.86 17.12
C ARG A 100 -3.83 -3.09 15.64
N ASP A 101 -3.01 -2.24 15.03
CA ASP A 101 -2.62 -2.38 13.63
C ASP A 101 -1.81 -3.67 13.42
N ALA A 102 -0.84 -3.93 14.30
CA ALA A 102 -0.11 -5.19 14.31
C ALA A 102 -1.02 -6.41 14.41
N PHE A 103 -2.04 -6.38 15.28
CA PHE A 103 -3.01 -7.47 15.39
C PHE A 103 -3.79 -7.66 14.09
N ASN A 104 -4.25 -6.58 13.47
CA ASN A 104 -4.98 -6.64 12.21
C ASN A 104 -4.10 -7.22 11.08
N TYR A 105 -2.83 -6.80 10.99
CA TYR A 105 -1.89 -7.36 10.03
C TYR A 105 -1.64 -8.84 10.28
N LEU A 106 -1.33 -9.24 11.51
CA LEU A 106 -1.11 -10.65 11.85
C LEU A 106 -2.37 -11.49 11.61
N LYS A 107 -3.57 -10.97 11.87
CA LYS A 107 -4.82 -11.68 11.58
C LYS A 107 -5.05 -11.85 10.08
N ALA A 108 -4.60 -10.91 9.25
CA ALA A 108 -4.66 -11.04 7.80
C ALA A 108 -3.68 -12.10 7.27
N TYR A 109 -2.48 -12.24 7.86
CA TYR A 109 -1.53 -13.30 7.50
C TYR A 109 -1.98 -14.68 7.99
N PHE A 110 -2.58 -14.72 9.17
CA PHE A 110 -2.94 -15.96 9.86
C PHE A 110 -4.44 -16.00 10.16
N PRO A 111 -5.31 -16.03 9.11
CA PRO A 111 -6.75 -15.90 9.27
C PRO A 111 -7.36 -17.07 10.05
N THR A 112 -6.77 -18.27 9.97
CA THR A 112 -7.23 -19.49 10.64
C THR A 112 -6.82 -19.56 12.11
N VAL A 113 -5.82 -18.77 12.53
CA VAL A 113 -5.28 -18.82 13.89
C VAL A 113 -6.19 -18.09 14.89
N ALA A 114 -6.31 -18.65 16.09
CA ALA A 114 -7.10 -18.10 17.16
C ALA A 114 -6.51 -16.76 17.67
N SER A 115 -7.38 -15.81 18.00
CA SER A 115 -6.95 -14.44 18.32
C SER A 115 -6.09 -14.34 19.58
N ASP A 116 -6.27 -15.23 20.55
CA ASP A 116 -5.44 -15.33 21.75
C ASP A 116 -4.00 -15.77 21.42
N GLN A 117 -3.82 -16.71 20.50
CA GLN A 117 -2.49 -17.12 20.03
C GLN A 117 -1.79 -16.00 19.25
N LEU A 118 -2.50 -15.25 18.42
CA LEU A 118 -1.94 -14.06 17.73
C LEU A 118 -1.48 -12.99 18.71
N ARG A 119 -2.20 -12.80 19.82
CA ARG A 119 -1.84 -11.82 20.86
C ARG A 119 -0.50 -12.12 21.52
N ILE A 120 -0.03 -13.37 21.50
CA ILE A 120 1.29 -13.73 22.01
C ILE A 120 2.39 -12.97 21.25
N LEU A 121 2.26 -12.85 19.93
CA LEU A 121 3.23 -12.14 19.08
C LEU A 121 3.27 -10.62 19.38
N LEU A 122 2.14 -10.05 19.80
CA LEU A 122 2.02 -8.61 20.14
C LEU A 122 2.81 -8.20 21.39
N ASN A 123 3.31 -9.16 22.17
CA ASN A 123 4.19 -8.88 23.31
C ASN A 123 5.61 -8.50 22.90
N SER A 124 5.90 -8.55 21.60
CA SER A 124 7.18 -8.16 21.02
C SER A 124 7.40 -6.63 21.06
N PRO A 125 8.66 -6.15 21.10
CA PRO A 125 8.95 -4.73 21.10
C PRO A 125 8.61 -4.07 19.76
N VAL A 126 8.19 -2.82 19.80
CA VAL A 126 8.07 -1.95 18.62
C VAL A 126 9.34 -1.12 18.53
N GLN A 127 10.00 -1.16 17.37
CA GLN A 127 11.22 -0.38 17.12
C GLN A 127 11.00 0.61 15.97
N ARG A 128 11.57 1.80 16.13
CA ARG A 128 11.63 2.82 15.09
C ARG A 128 12.97 2.77 14.38
N PHE A 129 12.94 2.85 13.06
CA PHE A 129 14.08 2.99 12.17
C PHE A 129 14.05 4.36 11.50
N ASN A 130 15.23 4.99 11.38
CA ASN A 130 15.39 6.23 10.64
C ASN A 130 15.42 5.93 9.14
N PRO A 131 15.09 6.92 8.28
CA PRO A 131 15.34 6.80 6.85
C PRO A 131 16.77 6.34 6.58
N GLU A 132 16.93 5.57 5.50
CA GLU A 132 18.17 5.00 5.00
C GLU A 132 18.81 3.91 5.87
N THR A 133 18.22 3.58 7.02
CA THR A 133 18.71 2.53 7.91
C THR A 133 18.48 1.15 7.28
N ILE A 134 19.52 0.32 7.25
CA ILE A 134 19.40 -1.09 6.87
C ILE A 134 18.78 -1.85 8.05
N ILE A 135 17.63 -2.48 7.82
CA ILE A 135 16.88 -3.27 8.80
C ILE A 135 17.38 -4.71 8.81
N ILE A 136 17.60 -5.30 7.63
CA ILE A 136 18.20 -6.62 7.41
C ILE A 136 19.14 -6.47 6.22
N ARG A 137 20.36 -6.99 6.31
CA ARG A 137 21.29 -7.01 5.17
C ARG A 137 21.24 -8.36 4.46
N GLU A 138 21.46 -8.34 3.16
CA GLU A 138 21.76 -9.55 2.40
C GLU A 138 22.95 -10.30 3.02
N GLY A 139 22.83 -11.62 3.11
CA GLY A 139 23.81 -12.50 3.74
C GLY A 139 23.76 -12.54 5.28
N GLU A 140 22.92 -11.74 5.93
CA GLU A 140 22.71 -11.79 7.39
C GLU A 140 21.55 -12.73 7.76
N GLU A 141 21.73 -13.52 8.82
CA GLU A 141 20.61 -14.18 9.49
C GLU A 141 19.89 -13.17 10.39
N SER A 142 18.57 -13.11 10.28
CA SER A 142 17.77 -12.22 11.15
C SER A 142 17.33 -12.93 12.43
N GLU A 143 17.61 -12.31 13.57
CA GLU A 143 17.07 -12.75 14.86
C GLU A 143 15.59 -12.40 15.06
N TYR A 144 15.01 -11.64 14.14
CA TYR A 144 13.65 -11.11 14.26
C TYR A 144 12.89 -11.19 12.93
N VAL A 145 11.60 -11.51 13.03
CA VAL A 145 10.62 -11.20 11.98
C VAL A 145 10.04 -9.83 12.27
N ASN A 146 10.12 -8.91 11.31
CA ASN A 146 9.67 -7.54 11.50
C ASN A 146 8.34 -7.30 10.77
N VAL A 147 7.26 -7.00 11.48
CA VAL A 147 6.00 -6.53 10.86
C VAL A 147 6.10 -5.02 10.69
N ILE A 148 6.06 -4.50 9.46
CA ILE A 148 5.98 -3.06 9.22
C ILE A 148 4.62 -2.55 9.74
N LEU A 149 4.64 -1.65 10.71
CA LEU A 149 3.43 -1.00 11.24
C LEU A 149 3.17 0.31 10.50
N THR A 150 4.22 1.11 10.30
CA THR A 150 4.17 2.38 9.57
C THR A 150 5.42 2.56 8.75
N GLY A 151 5.31 3.25 7.61
CA GLY A 151 6.45 3.58 6.75
C GLY A 151 6.68 2.58 5.63
N ASN A 152 7.75 2.81 4.87
CA ASN A 152 8.11 2.04 3.69
C ASN A 152 9.55 1.52 3.77
N VAL A 153 9.77 0.31 3.28
CA VAL A 153 11.05 -0.38 3.24
C VAL A 153 11.33 -0.83 1.82
N GLU A 154 12.48 -0.47 1.28
CA GLU A 154 13.03 -1.02 0.04
C GLU A 154 13.56 -2.43 0.31
N MET A 155 13.13 -3.41 -0.48
CA MET A 155 13.76 -4.72 -0.60
C MET A 155 14.60 -4.72 -1.88
N ILE A 156 15.90 -4.95 -1.72
CA ILE A 156 16.92 -4.73 -2.75
C ILE A 156 17.75 -6.00 -2.93
N GLN A 157 17.90 -6.47 -4.17
CA GLN A 157 18.86 -7.50 -4.57
C GLN A 157 19.54 -7.04 -5.85
N SER A 158 20.76 -6.50 -5.73
CA SER A 158 21.41 -5.80 -6.85
C SER A 158 21.77 -6.74 -8.00
N ASP A 159 22.18 -7.98 -7.71
CA ASP A 159 22.63 -8.93 -8.72
C ASP A 159 21.49 -9.44 -9.62
N GLU A 160 20.26 -9.43 -9.11
CA GLU A 160 19.04 -9.85 -9.84
C GLU A 160 18.19 -8.66 -10.29
N GLU A 161 18.68 -7.42 -10.12
CA GLU A 161 17.95 -6.17 -10.38
C GLU A 161 16.58 -6.09 -9.68
N ILE A 162 16.41 -6.79 -8.56
CA ILE A 162 15.16 -6.78 -7.79
C ILE A 162 15.15 -5.53 -6.91
N HIS A 163 14.12 -4.71 -7.11
CA HIS A 163 13.83 -3.56 -6.26
C HIS A 163 12.33 -3.45 -6.03
N SER A 164 11.88 -3.73 -4.81
CA SER A 164 10.47 -3.60 -4.43
C SER A 164 10.29 -2.73 -3.18
N SER A 165 9.13 -2.07 -3.09
CA SER A 165 8.78 -1.23 -1.94
C SER A 165 7.73 -1.92 -1.10
N LEU A 166 8.06 -2.19 0.16
CA LEU A 166 7.22 -2.84 1.15
C LEU A 166 6.63 -1.79 2.08
N SER A 167 5.31 -1.79 2.21
CA SER A 167 4.56 -0.87 3.07
C SER A 167 4.02 -1.56 4.32
N SER A 168 3.30 -0.82 5.16
CA SER A 168 2.61 -1.34 6.34
C SER A 168 1.88 -2.66 6.09
N GLY A 169 2.10 -3.62 6.99
CA GLY A 169 1.61 -4.98 6.93
C GLY A 169 2.62 -5.99 6.36
N ALA A 170 3.69 -5.58 5.67
CA ALA A 170 4.72 -6.54 5.23
C ALA A 170 5.48 -7.18 6.42
N LEU A 171 5.81 -8.46 6.28
CA LEU A 171 6.74 -9.19 7.14
C LEU A 171 8.13 -9.18 6.49
N LEU A 172 9.15 -8.80 7.26
CA LEU A 172 10.55 -8.82 6.83
C LEU A 172 11.31 -9.90 7.58
N GLY A 173 12.12 -10.68 6.86
CA GLY A 173 12.93 -11.76 7.46
C GLY A 173 12.11 -12.99 7.85
N GLU A 174 10.97 -13.23 7.21
CA GLU A 174 10.16 -14.43 7.43
C GLU A 174 10.93 -15.69 7.04
N ASP A 175 11.51 -15.72 5.83
CA ASP A 175 12.27 -16.89 5.33
C ASP A 175 13.51 -17.17 6.17
N THR A 176 14.21 -16.11 6.56
CA THR A 176 15.41 -16.24 7.40
C THR A 176 15.03 -16.81 8.77
N ALA A 177 13.90 -16.38 9.34
CA ALA A 177 13.41 -16.91 10.59
C ALA A 177 12.98 -18.38 10.49
N LEU A 178 12.22 -18.74 9.45
CA LEU A 178 11.66 -20.08 9.24
C LEU A 178 12.71 -21.12 8.89
N HIS A 179 13.57 -20.82 7.92
CA HIS A 179 14.52 -21.78 7.37
C HIS A 179 15.90 -21.69 8.04
N GLY A 180 16.17 -20.62 8.80
CA GLY A 180 17.49 -20.37 9.35
C GLY A 180 18.54 -20.09 8.26
N LEU A 181 18.09 -19.55 7.13
CA LEU A 181 18.96 -19.19 6.02
C LEU A 181 19.32 -17.69 6.11
N PRO A 182 20.48 -17.29 5.59
CA PRO A 182 20.81 -15.88 5.39
C PRO A 182 19.78 -15.19 4.50
N SER A 183 19.58 -13.88 4.69
CA SER A 183 18.69 -13.10 3.84
C SER A 183 19.23 -13.01 2.42
N MET A 184 18.37 -13.24 1.42
CA MET A 184 18.73 -13.07 0.00
C MET A 184 18.68 -11.61 -0.46
N GLN A 185 18.06 -10.73 0.33
CA GLN A 185 17.88 -9.31 -0.02
C GLN A 185 18.29 -8.39 1.13
N THR A 186 18.65 -7.16 0.79
CA THR A 186 18.81 -6.07 1.74
C THR A 186 17.50 -5.31 1.90
N TYR A 187 17.08 -5.10 3.14
CA TYR A 187 15.89 -4.35 3.52
C TYR A 187 16.30 -3.01 4.11
N ARG A 188 15.98 -1.90 3.44
CA ARG A 188 16.39 -0.54 3.82
C ARG A 188 15.18 0.37 4.00
N ALA A 189 15.11 1.08 5.12
CA ALA A 189 14.02 2.01 5.37
C ALA A 189 14.06 3.20 4.39
N SER A 190 13.02 3.41 3.58
CA SER A 190 12.94 4.57 2.68
C SER A 190 12.57 5.85 3.44
N ASN A 191 11.83 5.70 4.54
CA ASN A 191 11.37 6.77 5.41
C ASN A 191 11.44 6.35 6.89
N PHE A 192 10.75 7.07 7.78
CA PHE A 192 10.62 6.62 9.16
C PHE A 192 9.73 5.36 9.23
N VAL A 193 10.33 4.24 9.62
CA VAL A 193 9.66 2.95 9.68
C VAL A 193 9.49 2.51 11.12
N TRP A 194 8.30 2.03 11.48
CA TRP A 194 8.05 1.40 12.78
C TRP A 194 7.74 -0.06 12.55
N CYS A 195 8.44 -0.96 13.24
CA CYS A 195 8.22 -2.39 13.13
C CYS A 195 7.91 -3.03 14.47
N LEU A 196 6.96 -3.98 14.49
CA LEU A 196 6.88 -4.97 15.56
C LEU A 196 7.97 -6.01 15.33
N ARG A 197 8.93 -6.12 16.24
CA ARG A 197 10.09 -7.03 16.10
C ARG A 197 9.86 -8.33 16.85
N ILE A 198 9.28 -9.31 16.16
CA ILE A 198 8.97 -10.62 16.74
C ILE A 198 10.26 -11.44 16.81
N PRO A 199 10.72 -11.88 18.00
CA PRO A 199 11.90 -12.73 18.09
C PRO A 199 11.72 -14.02 17.27
N ARG A 200 12.75 -14.43 16.53
CA ARG A 200 12.73 -15.63 15.67
C ARG A 200 12.27 -16.86 16.43
N THR A 201 12.75 -17.06 17.66
CA THR A 201 12.36 -18.19 18.51
C THR A 201 10.87 -18.19 18.85
N LEU A 202 10.29 -17.01 19.11
CA LEU A 202 8.86 -16.86 19.34
C LEU A 202 8.05 -17.12 18.07
N TYR A 203 8.50 -16.59 16.93
CA TYR A 203 7.85 -16.80 15.64
C TYR A 203 7.84 -18.28 15.24
N LEU A 204 8.99 -18.96 15.33
CA LEU A 204 9.12 -20.39 15.04
C LEU A 204 8.21 -21.24 15.93
N ALA A 205 8.15 -20.95 17.23
CA ALA A 205 7.26 -21.65 18.15
C ALA A 205 5.78 -21.42 17.78
N PHE A 206 5.41 -20.18 17.43
CA PHE A 206 4.07 -19.85 16.96
C PHE A 206 3.70 -20.60 15.68
N VAL A 207 4.58 -20.61 14.67
CA VAL A 207 4.36 -21.30 13.40
C VAL A 207 4.23 -22.81 13.60
N THR A 208 5.12 -23.39 14.40
CA THR A 208 5.13 -24.83 14.70
C THR A 208 3.86 -25.25 15.45
N ASN A 209 3.48 -24.53 16.51
CA ASN A 209 2.32 -24.87 17.34
C ASN A 209 0.98 -24.76 16.58
N ASN A 210 0.96 -24.02 15.48
CA ASN A 210 -0.23 -23.82 14.65
C ASN A 210 -0.16 -24.55 13.31
N ASN A 211 0.91 -25.32 13.03
CA ASN A 211 1.15 -26.03 11.77
C ASN A 211 1.11 -25.13 10.52
N LEU A 212 1.64 -23.90 10.61
CA LEU A 212 1.47 -22.87 9.57
C LEU A 212 2.51 -22.91 8.45
N PHE A 213 3.48 -23.82 8.50
CA PHE A 213 4.62 -23.80 7.58
C PHE A 213 4.18 -23.87 6.10
N ALA A 214 3.32 -24.84 5.77
CA ALA A 214 2.81 -24.99 4.41
C ALA A 214 1.95 -23.78 3.97
N ASP A 215 1.10 -23.27 4.86
CA ASP A 215 0.25 -22.12 4.59
C ASP A 215 1.08 -20.86 4.27
N ILE A 216 2.17 -20.65 5.02
CA ILE A 216 3.09 -19.52 4.78
C ILE A 216 3.76 -19.65 3.42
N SER A 217 4.32 -20.82 3.09
CA SER A 217 4.98 -21.05 1.79
C SER A 217 4.02 -20.83 0.62
N HIS A 218 2.80 -21.38 0.70
CA HIS A 218 1.78 -21.16 -0.34
C HIS A 218 1.36 -19.69 -0.46
N LEU A 219 1.26 -18.98 0.66
CA LEU A 219 0.93 -17.56 0.65
C LEU A 219 2.05 -16.72 0.03
N GLN A 220 3.32 -17.08 0.27
CA GLN A 220 4.49 -16.45 -0.35
C GLN A 220 4.49 -16.60 -1.88
N GLU A 221 4.40 -17.84 -2.37
CA GLU A 221 4.37 -18.15 -3.81
C GLU A 221 3.26 -17.37 -4.53
N ARG A 222 2.06 -17.33 -3.94
CA ARG A 222 0.92 -16.59 -4.50
C ARG A 222 1.17 -15.09 -4.53
N ARG A 223 1.79 -14.50 -3.51
CA ARG A 223 2.09 -13.07 -3.49
C ARG A 223 3.11 -12.70 -4.55
N GLU A 224 4.17 -13.49 -4.69
CA GLU A 224 5.19 -13.29 -5.72
C GLU A 224 4.58 -13.35 -7.12
N PHE A 225 3.66 -14.29 -7.36
CA PHE A 225 2.90 -14.36 -8.60
C PHE A 225 2.05 -13.09 -8.80
N LEU A 226 1.22 -12.71 -7.81
CA LEU A 226 0.34 -11.54 -7.89
C LEU A 226 1.11 -10.24 -8.13
N GLN A 227 2.30 -10.07 -7.54
CA GLN A 227 3.16 -8.90 -7.76
C GLN A 227 3.65 -8.74 -9.21
N ARG A 228 3.65 -9.82 -9.99
CA ARG A 228 4.03 -9.79 -11.42
C ARG A 228 2.86 -9.48 -12.35
N ILE A 229 1.64 -9.44 -11.83
CA ILE A 229 0.44 -9.20 -12.65
C ILE A 229 0.23 -7.69 -12.81
N SER A 230 0.06 -7.24 -14.05
CA SER A 230 -0.16 -5.82 -14.40
C SER A 230 -1.35 -5.18 -13.67
N LEU A 231 -2.38 -5.99 -13.37
CA LEU A 231 -3.51 -5.58 -12.56
C LEU A 231 -3.11 -5.07 -11.17
N PHE A 232 -2.04 -5.63 -10.60
CA PHE A 232 -1.54 -5.32 -9.26
C PHE A 232 -0.19 -4.58 -9.26
N GLU A 233 0.27 -4.12 -10.43
CA GLU A 233 1.56 -3.43 -10.62
C GLU A 233 1.61 -2.03 -9.96
N GLU A 234 0.48 -1.36 -9.85
CA GLU A 234 0.41 -0.07 -9.14
C GLU A 234 0.48 -0.27 -7.63
N ALA A 235 0.79 0.80 -6.89
CA ALA A 235 1.08 0.78 -5.45
C ALA A 235 -0.07 0.25 -4.57
N ILE A 236 -0.27 -1.07 -4.59
CA ILE A 236 -1.12 -1.82 -3.68
C ILE A 236 -0.28 -2.15 -2.46
N SER A 237 -0.82 -1.91 -1.27
CA SER A 237 -0.10 -2.23 -0.05
C SER A 237 0.12 -3.74 0.06
N TYR A 238 1.24 -4.12 0.67
CA TYR A 238 1.56 -5.54 0.86
C TYR A 238 0.48 -6.25 1.69
N GLY A 239 -0.17 -5.54 2.63
CA GLY A 239 -1.33 -6.05 3.37
C GLY A 239 -2.54 -6.38 2.48
N VAL A 240 -2.80 -5.61 1.42
CA VAL A 240 -3.86 -5.91 0.46
C VAL A 240 -3.48 -7.13 -0.40
N LEU A 241 -2.24 -7.23 -0.88
CA LEU A 241 -1.75 -8.41 -1.61
C LEU A 241 -1.87 -9.69 -0.78
N ASN A 242 -1.53 -9.64 0.51
CA ASN A 242 -1.74 -10.76 1.44
C ASN A 242 -3.21 -11.19 1.50
N ARG A 243 -4.12 -10.22 1.63
CA ARG A 243 -5.55 -10.50 1.71
C ARG A 243 -6.06 -11.16 0.42
N ILE A 244 -5.59 -10.71 -0.75
CA ILE A 244 -5.90 -11.33 -2.04
C ILE A 244 -5.36 -12.76 -2.08
N ALA A 245 -4.08 -12.96 -1.78
CA ALA A 245 -3.41 -14.26 -1.83
C ALA A 245 -4.02 -15.29 -0.84
N ALA A 246 -4.46 -14.83 0.33
CA ALA A 246 -5.10 -15.68 1.33
C ALA A 246 -6.54 -16.07 0.94
N ALA A 247 -7.24 -15.19 0.22
CA ALA A 247 -8.61 -15.44 -0.24
C ALA A 247 -8.66 -16.20 -1.58
N SER A 248 -7.57 -16.21 -2.34
CA SER A 248 -7.54 -16.82 -3.66
C SER A 248 -7.53 -18.35 -3.61
N LYS A 249 -8.04 -18.96 -4.69
CA LYS A 249 -8.10 -20.42 -4.85
C LYS A 249 -7.59 -20.81 -6.23
N ILE A 250 -6.82 -21.88 -6.28
CA ILE A 250 -6.34 -22.44 -7.54
C ILE A 250 -7.30 -23.53 -7.99
N SER A 251 -7.68 -23.50 -9.26
CA SER A 251 -8.40 -24.57 -9.94
C SER A 251 -7.52 -25.15 -11.06
N PHE A 252 -7.54 -26.47 -11.18
CA PHE A 252 -6.70 -27.22 -12.12
C PHE A 252 -7.55 -27.75 -13.26
N HIS A 253 -7.12 -27.51 -14.49
CA HIS A 253 -7.83 -27.94 -15.70
C HIS A 253 -6.89 -28.75 -16.58
N GLU A 254 -7.32 -29.96 -16.94
CA GLU A 254 -6.55 -30.87 -17.80
C GLU A 254 -6.63 -30.45 -19.26
N ALA A 255 -5.63 -30.84 -20.05
CA ALA A 255 -5.64 -30.63 -21.49
C ALA A 255 -6.85 -31.32 -22.15
N GLY A 256 -7.49 -30.61 -23.08
CA GLY A 256 -8.73 -31.02 -23.75
C GLY A 256 -10.01 -30.72 -22.98
N THR A 257 -9.92 -30.13 -21.78
CA THR A 257 -11.11 -29.71 -21.02
C THR A 257 -11.76 -28.49 -21.69
N GLN A 258 -13.09 -28.50 -21.76
CA GLN A 258 -13.90 -27.37 -22.23
C GLN A 258 -14.94 -27.02 -21.17
N LEU A 259 -15.08 -25.73 -20.87
CA LEU A 259 -16.10 -25.21 -19.95
C LEU A 259 -16.99 -24.20 -20.67
N ASN A 260 -18.29 -24.31 -20.39
CA ASN A 260 -19.28 -23.30 -20.75
C ASN A 260 -19.56 -22.48 -19.48
N GLY A 261 -19.13 -21.22 -19.47
CA GLY A 261 -19.16 -20.35 -18.30
C GLY A 261 -17.82 -20.27 -17.58
N LEU A 262 -17.76 -19.39 -16.58
CA LEU A 262 -16.65 -19.34 -15.64
C LEU A 262 -16.71 -20.53 -14.67
N PRO A 263 -15.55 -21.06 -14.24
CA PRO A 263 -15.51 -22.14 -13.26
C PRO A 263 -16.06 -21.72 -11.89
N GLU A 264 -15.87 -20.46 -11.50
CA GLU A 264 -16.37 -19.88 -10.25
C GLU A 264 -16.81 -18.42 -10.47
N SER A 265 -17.67 -17.89 -9.58
CA SER A 265 -18.01 -16.46 -9.55
C SER A 265 -16.89 -15.66 -8.89
N ALA A 266 -15.79 -15.51 -9.62
CA ALA A 266 -14.57 -14.87 -9.17
C ALA A 266 -13.86 -14.20 -10.36
N LEU A 267 -12.96 -13.27 -10.07
CA LEU A 267 -12.00 -12.79 -11.06
C LEU A 267 -10.97 -13.90 -11.30
N MET A 268 -10.86 -14.38 -12.53
CA MET A 268 -9.95 -15.48 -12.88
C MET A 268 -8.66 -14.91 -13.45
N ILE A 269 -7.52 -15.48 -13.04
CA ILE A 269 -6.19 -15.16 -13.57
C ILE A 269 -5.52 -16.46 -14.01
N VAL A 270 -4.89 -16.47 -15.18
CA VAL A 270 -4.09 -17.61 -15.63
C VAL A 270 -2.77 -17.64 -14.85
N GLU A 271 -2.61 -18.62 -13.97
CA GLU A 271 -1.40 -18.77 -13.14
C GLU A 271 -0.32 -19.57 -13.86
N ASN A 272 -0.73 -20.60 -14.60
CA ASN A 272 0.15 -21.43 -15.40
C ASN A 272 -0.62 -22.00 -16.60
N GLY A 273 0.06 -22.20 -17.74
CA GLY A 273 -0.55 -22.70 -18.96
C GLY A 273 -1.22 -21.59 -19.76
N GLN A 274 -2.33 -21.91 -20.45
CA GLN A 274 -3.03 -20.99 -21.34
C GLN A 274 -4.52 -21.36 -21.41
N ALA A 275 -5.40 -20.36 -21.36
CA ALA A 275 -6.82 -20.54 -21.58
C ALA A 275 -7.25 -19.88 -22.90
N LEU A 276 -8.04 -20.58 -23.72
CA LEU A 276 -8.66 -19.99 -24.90
C LEU A 276 -10.07 -19.53 -24.55
N LEU A 277 -10.29 -18.22 -24.62
CA LEU A 277 -11.54 -17.57 -24.23
C LEU A 277 -12.40 -17.25 -25.45
N GLY A 278 -13.61 -17.79 -25.51
CA GLY A 278 -14.63 -17.44 -26.49
C GLY A 278 -15.73 -16.56 -25.90
N ASP A 279 -16.30 -15.69 -26.73
CA ASP A 279 -17.35 -14.72 -26.43
C ASP A 279 -18.72 -15.09 -27.05
N GLY A 280 -18.89 -16.36 -27.43
CA GLY A 280 -20.07 -16.86 -28.13
C GLY A 280 -20.11 -16.57 -29.64
N SER A 281 -19.21 -15.75 -30.18
CA SER A 281 -19.11 -15.49 -31.64
C SER A 281 -18.45 -16.64 -32.43
N GLY A 282 -17.87 -17.61 -31.72
CA GLY A 282 -17.09 -18.72 -32.28
C GLY A 282 -15.60 -18.40 -32.44
N VAL A 283 -15.17 -17.15 -32.22
CA VAL A 283 -13.76 -16.78 -32.13
C VAL A 283 -13.26 -17.01 -30.71
N LYS A 284 -12.06 -17.59 -30.57
CA LYS A 284 -11.39 -17.76 -29.28
C LYS A 284 -10.08 -16.98 -29.26
N ALA A 285 -9.85 -16.23 -28.18
CA ALA A 285 -8.63 -15.49 -27.95
C ALA A 285 -7.76 -16.18 -26.89
N PRO A 286 -6.43 -16.27 -27.08
CA PRO A 286 -5.54 -16.84 -26.07
C PRO A 286 -5.32 -15.90 -24.89
N PHE A 287 -5.42 -16.45 -23.68
CA PHE A 287 -5.10 -15.82 -22.42
C PHE A 287 -3.91 -16.55 -21.81
N GLU A 288 -2.76 -15.89 -21.85
CA GLU A 288 -1.49 -16.38 -21.31
C GLU A 288 -1.37 -16.11 -19.80
N ILE A 289 -0.30 -16.61 -19.20
CA ILE A 289 0.06 -16.37 -17.80
C ILE A 289 -0.05 -14.86 -17.46
N GLY A 290 -0.79 -14.58 -16.39
CA GLY A 290 -1.07 -13.24 -15.88
C GLY A 290 -2.24 -12.52 -16.55
N ALA A 291 -2.78 -13.04 -17.65
CA ALA A 291 -4.04 -12.55 -18.20
C ALA A 291 -5.21 -12.85 -17.25
N PHE A 292 -6.19 -11.96 -17.20
CA PHE A 292 -7.35 -12.06 -16.32
C PHE A 292 -8.67 -11.88 -17.08
N PHE A 293 -9.73 -12.49 -16.56
CA PHE A 293 -11.08 -12.43 -17.12
C PHE A 293 -12.16 -12.65 -16.05
N GLY A 294 -13.41 -12.37 -16.40
CA GLY A 294 -14.59 -12.49 -15.52
C GLY A 294 -15.02 -11.17 -14.86
N GLU A 295 -14.30 -10.08 -15.12
CA GLU A 295 -14.52 -8.79 -14.48
C GLU A 295 -15.88 -8.14 -14.83
N GLU A 296 -16.52 -8.53 -15.93
CA GLU A 296 -17.86 -8.08 -16.35
C GLU A 296 -18.90 -8.28 -15.23
N ILE A 297 -18.79 -9.40 -14.51
CA ILE A 297 -19.70 -9.78 -13.43
C ILE A 297 -19.67 -8.74 -12.31
N LEU A 298 -18.49 -8.18 -12.00
CA LEU A 298 -18.33 -7.14 -10.98
C LEU A 298 -19.14 -5.88 -11.30
N PHE A 299 -19.39 -5.62 -12.58
CA PHE A 299 -20.12 -4.45 -13.07
C PHE A 299 -21.54 -4.79 -13.55
N GLY A 300 -22.07 -5.96 -13.18
CA GLY A 300 -23.43 -6.38 -13.50
C GLY A 300 -23.67 -6.64 -14.98
N LYS A 301 -22.63 -6.96 -15.74
CA LYS A 301 -22.72 -7.37 -17.15
C LYS A 301 -22.68 -8.90 -17.23
N GLU A 302 -23.58 -9.47 -18.03
CA GLU A 302 -23.56 -10.88 -18.38
C GLU A 302 -22.64 -11.10 -19.58
N PHE A 303 -21.86 -12.18 -19.54
CA PHE A 303 -20.96 -12.55 -20.62
C PHE A 303 -20.97 -14.07 -20.79
N ASP A 304 -21.17 -14.52 -22.03
CA ASP A 304 -21.21 -15.95 -22.37
C ASP A 304 -19.79 -16.46 -22.59
N TYR A 305 -19.21 -16.94 -21.50
CA TYR A 305 -17.87 -17.51 -21.49
C TYR A 305 -17.84 -18.91 -22.11
N SER A 306 -16.86 -19.15 -23.00
CA SER A 306 -16.42 -20.49 -23.37
C SER A 306 -14.91 -20.58 -23.14
N LEU A 307 -14.47 -21.57 -22.39
CA LEU A 307 -13.05 -21.79 -22.07
C LEU A 307 -12.61 -23.12 -22.64
N ASP A 308 -11.53 -23.11 -23.42
CA ASP A 308 -10.82 -24.33 -23.81
C ASP A 308 -9.41 -24.33 -23.24
N PHE A 309 -8.98 -25.49 -22.75
CA PHE A 309 -7.64 -25.70 -22.21
C PHE A 309 -6.90 -26.69 -23.11
N GLU A 310 -6.01 -26.23 -23.98
CA GLU A 310 -5.23 -27.11 -24.86
C GLU A 310 -4.05 -27.80 -24.15
N GLN A 311 -3.69 -27.29 -22.97
CA GLN A 311 -2.64 -27.81 -22.09
C GLN A 311 -3.08 -27.74 -20.62
N PRO A 312 -2.41 -28.47 -19.71
CA PRO A 312 -2.69 -28.35 -18.28
C PRO A 312 -2.58 -26.89 -17.83
N THR A 313 -3.67 -26.36 -17.30
CA THR A 313 -3.82 -24.93 -17.00
C THR A 313 -4.31 -24.73 -15.58
N HIS A 314 -3.68 -23.82 -14.86
CA HIS A 314 -4.07 -23.44 -13.51
C HIS A 314 -4.70 -22.06 -13.56
N LEU A 315 -5.90 -21.94 -13.01
CA LEU A 315 -6.57 -20.66 -12.87
C LEU A 315 -6.63 -20.28 -11.39
N LEU A 316 -6.12 -19.10 -11.07
CA LEU A 316 -6.24 -18.47 -9.77
C LEU A 316 -7.53 -17.65 -9.75
N GLY A 317 -8.51 -18.08 -8.96
CA GLY A 317 -9.74 -17.34 -8.70
C GLY A 317 -9.59 -16.41 -7.50
N ILE A 318 -9.92 -15.14 -7.68
CA ILE A 318 -9.98 -14.12 -6.62
C ILE A 318 -11.45 -13.73 -6.39
N PRO A 319 -11.99 -13.93 -5.17
CA PRO A 319 -13.37 -13.57 -4.86
C PRO A 319 -13.68 -12.09 -5.13
N PHE A 320 -14.82 -11.81 -5.77
CA PHE A 320 -15.20 -10.44 -6.14
C PHE A 320 -15.39 -9.51 -4.93
N ASP A 321 -15.83 -10.03 -3.78
CA ASP A 321 -15.96 -9.25 -2.55
C ASP A 321 -14.61 -8.74 -2.01
N VAL A 322 -13.52 -9.45 -2.31
CA VAL A 322 -12.15 -9.00 -1.99
C VAL A 322 -11.68 -7.96 -3.00
N VAL A 323 -11.94 -8.17 -4.29
CA VAL A 323 -11.56 -7.26 -5.38
C VAL A 323 -12.29 -5.91 -5.27
N ASP A 324 -13.60 -5.93 -4.99
CA ASP A 324 -14.45 -4.73 -4.92
C ASP A 324 -14.00 -3.75 -3.81
N GLN A 325 -13.37 -4.27 -2.75
CA GLN A 325 -12.80 -3.48 -1.65
C GLN A 325 -11.47 -2.80 -2.01
N ILE A 326 -10.98 -2.93 -3.24
CA ILE A 326 -9.69 -2.37 -3.69
C ILE A 326 -9.95 -1.36 -4.81
N PRO A 327 -10.11 -0.06 -4.49
CA PRO A 327 -10.55 0.95 -5.44
C PRO A 327 -9.71 1.05 -6.71
N ILE A 328 -8.38 0.95 -6.57
CA ILE A 328 -7.46 1.06 -7.71
C ILE A 328 -7.57 -0.14 -8.66
N VAL A 329 -7.74 -1.34 -8.13
CA VAL A 329 -7.95 -2.56 -8.93
C VAL A 329 -9.30 -2.47 -9.63
N ARG A 330 -10.35 -2.06 -8.91
CA ARG A 330 -11.68 -1.85 -9.48
C ARG A 330 -11.68 -0.84 -10.62
N TRP A 331 -10.91 0.25 -10.49
CA TRP A 331 -10.73 1.23 -11.56
C TRP A 331 -10.06 0.62 -12.80
N LYS A 332 -8.96 -0.12 -12.62
CA LYS A 332 -8.26 -0.80 -13.73
C LYS A 332 -9.15 -1.80 -14.46
N LEU A 333 -9.93 -2.60 -13.72
CA LEU A 333 -10.88 -3.54 -14.33
C LEU A 333 -11.93 -2.81 -15.15
N PHE A 334 -12.41 -1.66 -14.67
CA PHE A 334 -13.34 -0.82 -15.41
C PHE A 334 -12.71 -0.26 -16.70
N GLU A 335 -11.49 0.28 -16.63
CA GLU A 335 -10.76 0.78 -17.80
C GLU A 335 -10.56 -0.33 -18.84
N HIS A 336 -10.10 -1.51 -18.41
CA HIS A 336 -9.91 -2.67 -19.27
C HIS A 336 -11.21 -3.07 -19.98
N LEU A 337 -12.34 -3.12 -19.26
CA LEU A 337 -13.64 -3.39 -19.87
C LEU A 337 -14.07 -2.33 -20.89
N THR A 338 -13.80 -1.05 -20.61
CA THR A 338 -14.14 0.02 -21.55
C THR A 338 -13.24 0.02 -22.78
N GLY A 339 -11.96 -0.35 -22.65
CA GLY A 339 -11.02 -0.48 -23.76
C GLY A 339 -11.31 -1.66 -24.68
N ARG A 340 -12.00 -2.71 -24.20
CA ARG A 340 -12.52 -3.81 -25.03
C ARG A 340 -13.76 -3.43 -25.85
N ALA A 341 -14.46 -2.35 -25.48
CA ALA A 341 -15.71 -1.92 -26.12
C ALA A 341 -15.50 -0.93 -27.30
N THR A 342 -14.25 -0.69 -27.70
CA THR A 342 -13.83 0.16 -28.84
C THR A 342 -13.04 -0.65 -29.85
#